data_AF-A0A959H1R4-F1
#
_entry.id   AF-A0A959H1R4-F1
#
_cell.length_a   1.000
_cell.length_b   1.000
_cell.length_c   1.000
_cell.angle_alpha   90.00
_cell.angle_beta   90.00
_cell.angle_gamma   90.00
#
_symmetry.space_group_name_H-M   'P 1'
#
loop_
_entity.id
_entity.type
_entity.pdbx_description
1 polymer ?
#
loop_
_entity_poly.entity_id
_entity_poly.type
_entity_poly.pdbx_seq_one_letter_code
_entity_poly.pdbx_strand_id
1 'polypeptide(L)'
;NRISIEEYYESRAKKIDFSTKDKIAVVYAEGTIMDGEKGEPGNIYDAQYVKILRKVRQDDGVKAIVLRINSPGGSVLASENILREVLLCKEAGKP
;
A
#
# COMPACT_ATOMS: atom_id res chain seq x y z
N ASN A 1 26.08 28.36 2.79
CA ASN A 1 25.88 26.93 3.13
C ASN A 1 24.47 26.49 2.81
N ARG A 2 24.26 25.82 1.66
CA ARG A 2 23.06 25.02 1.36
C ARG A 2 23.56 23.67 0.89
N ILE A 3 23.05 22.60 1.49
CA ILE A 3 23.30 21.21 1.08
C ILE A 3 22.04 20.79 0.34
N SER A 4 22.19 20.19 -0.86
CA SER A 4 21.04 19.67 -1.60
C SER A 4 20.49 18.42 -0.92
N ILE A 5 19.22 18.06 -1.18
CA ILE A 5 18.62 16.86 -0.54
C ILE A 5 19.36 15.59 -0.99
N GLU A 6 19.85 15.57 -2.23
CA GLU A 6 20.64 14.50 -2.81
C GLU A 6 21.99 14.39 -2.09
N GLU A 7 22.67 15.52 -1.89
CA GLU A 7 23.98 15.59 -1.25
C GLU A 7 23.90 15.23 0.24
N TYR A 8 22.79 15.58 0.90
CA TYR A 8 22.48 15.12 2.25
C TYR A 8 22.22 13.60 2.32
N TYR A 9 21.52 13.04 1.33
CA TYR A 9 21.21 11.62 1.29
C TYR A 9 22.47 10.76 1.10
N GLU A 10 23.33 11.13 0.14
CA GLU A 10 24.60 10.43 -0.13
C GLU A 10 25.57 10.50 1.05
N SER A 11 25.67 11.66 1.71
CA SER A 11 26.60 11.85 2.85
C SER A 11 26.15 11.14 4.14
N ARG A 12 24.85 10.84 4.30
CA ARG A 12 24.32 10.07 5.44
C ARG A 12 24.18 8.57 5.19
N ALA A 13 24.45 8.08 3.98
CA ALA A 13 24.27 6.68 3.62
C ALA A 13 25.35 5.76 4.23
N LYS A 14 25.43 5.68 5.56
CA LYS A 14 25.78 4.41 6.18
C LYS A 14 24.70 3.43 5.73
N LYS A 15 25.08 2.37 5.01
CA LYS A 15 24.19 1.22 4.74
C LYS A 15 23.80 0.60 6.07
N ILE A 16 22.73 1.12 6.67
CA ILE A 16 22.08 0.51 7.82
C ILE A 16 21.21 -0.59 7.24
N ASP A 17 21.46 -1.83 7.64
CA ASP A 17 20.63 -2.94 7.26
C ASP A 17 19.32 -2.88 8.06
N PHE A 18 18.23 -2.52 7.37
CA PHE A 18 16.88 -2.51 7.92
C PHE A 18 16.14 -3.83 7.63
N SER A 19 16.84 -4.88 7.20
CA SER A 19 16.21 -6.17 6.96
C SER A 19 15.72 -6.78 8.28
N THR A 20 14.42 -7.06 8.31
CA THR A 20 13.74 -7.75 9.39
C THR A 20 12.84 -8.81 8.78
N LYS A 21 12.67 -9.92 9.50
CA LYS A 21 11.74 -10.99 9.15
C LYS A 21 10.30 -10.50 9.20
N ASP A 22 9.98 -9.73 10.23
CA ASP A 22 8.63 -9.24 10.50
C ASP A 22 8.50 -7.78 10.05
N LYS A 23 7.47 -7.52 9.24
CA LYS A 23 7.26 -6.25 8.55
C LYS A 23 5.81 -5.78 8.69
N ILE A 24 5.63 -4.47 8.59
CA ILE A 24 4.32 -3.84 8.43
C ILE A 24 4.23 -3.35 6.98
N ALA A 25 3.21 -3.80 6.25
CA ALA A 25 3.00 -3.37 4.88
C ALA A 25 2.23 -2.04 4.86
N VAL A 26 2.76 -1.05 4.15
CA VAL A 26 2.05 0.22 3.94
C VAL A 26 1.50 0.24 2.51
N VAL A 27 0.18 0.28 2.38
CA VAL A 27 -0.52 0.35 1.09
C VAL A 27 -1.10 1.75 0.94
N TYR A 28 -0.67 2.47 -0.10
CA TYR A 28 -1.18 3.80 -0.40
C TYR A 28 -2.36 3.68 -1.37
N ALA A 29 -3.50 4.23 -0.97
CA ALA A 29 -4.70 4.38 -1.77
C ALA A 29 -4.95 5.86 -2.01
N GLU A 30 -4.55 6.37 -3.18
CA GLU A 30 -4.67 7.78 -3.53
C GLU A 30 -5.45 7.98 -4.84
N GLY A 31 -6.38 8.92 -4.81
CA GLY A 31 -7.20 9.29 -5.97
C GLY A 31 -8.62 8.74 -5.93
N THR A 32 -9.33 8.90 -7.04
CA THR A 32 -10.73 8.45 -7.18
C THR A 32 -10.78 6.93 -7.30
N ILE A 33 -11.76 6.30 -6.64
CA ILE A 33 -11.97 4.85 -6.71
C ILE A 33 -12.75 4.52 -7.99
N MET A 34 -12.16 3.67 -8.83
CA MET A 34 -12.68 3.31 -10.15
C MET A 34 -12.71 1.79 -10.31
N ASP A 35 -13.69 1.31 -11.08
CA ASP A 35 -13.76 -0.08 -11.47
C ASP A 35 -12.71 -0.40 -12.54
N GLY A 36 -12.11 -1.58 -12.47
CA GLY A 36 -11.29 -2.16 -13.53
C GLY A 36 -9.84 -2.45 -13.15
N GLU A 37 -9.04 -2.87 -14.12
CA GLU A 37 -7.66 -3.31 -13.87
C GLU A 37 -6.60 -2.22 -13.97
N LYS A 38 -6.86 -1.17 -14.74
CA LYS A 38 -5.96 -0.04 -14.95
C LYS A 38 -6.69 1.06 -15.71
N GLY A 39 -6.16 2.26 -15.62
CA GLY A 39 -6.57 3.39 -16.43
C GLY A 39 -5.64 4.57 -16.19
N GLU A 40 -6.22 5.76 -16.02
CA GLU A 40 -5.46 6.97 -15.79
C GLU A 40 -4.65 6.90 -14.48
N PRO A 41 -3.36 7.23 -14.51
CA PRO A 41 -2.54 7.29 -13.30
C PRO A 41 -3.15 8.22 -12.25
N GLY A 42 -2.92 7.90 -10.97
CA GLY A 42 -3.45 8.70 -9.86
C GLY A 42 -4.88 8.36 -9.46
N ASN A 43 -5.40 7.19 -9.86
CA ASN A 43 -6.67 6.64 -9.41
C ASN A 43 -6.49 5.28 -8.72
N ILE A 44 -7.49 4.88 -7.95
CA ILE A 44 -7.55 3.60 -7.24
C ILE A 44 -8.37 2.63 -8.09
N TYR A 45 -7.71 1.66 -8.73
CA TYR A 45 -8.37 0.60 -9.50
C TYR A 45 -8.53 -0.67 -8.66
N ASP A 46 -9.77 -1.11 -8.45
CA ASP A 46 -10.09 -2.19 -7.50
C ASP A 46 -9.31 -3.49 -7.77
N ALA A 47 -9.23 -3.94 -9.01
CA ALA A 47 -8.54 -5.18 -9.32
C ALA A 47 -7.03 -5.11 -9.04
N GLN A 48 -6.41 -3.93 -9.07
CA GLN A 48 -5.02 -3.74 -8.65
C GLN A 48 -4.88 -3.84 -7.14
N TYR A 49 -5.73 -3.13 -6.40
CA TYR A 49 -5.67 -3.10 -4.95
C TYR A 49 -6.04 -4.44 -4.32
N VAL A 50 -7.00 -5.17 -4.88
CA VAL A 50 -7.30 -6.56 -4.49
C VAL A 50 -6.08 -7.46 -4.69
N LYS A 51 -5.37 -7.36 -5.83
CA LYS A 51 -4.14 -8.14 -6.08
C LYS A 51 -3.04 -7.78 -5.07
N ILE A 52 -2.86 -6.50 -4.75
CA ILE A 52 -1.88 -6.03 -3.77
C ILE A 52 -2.21 -6.56 -2.38
N LEU A 53 -3.44 -6.36 -1.90
CA LEU A 53 -3.89 -6.80 -0.59
C LEU A 53 -3.81 -8.32 -0.45
N ARG A 54 -4.18 -9.08 -1.50
CA ARG A 54 -4.02 -10.53 -1.53
C ARG A 54 -2.57 -10.96 -1.36
N LYS A 55 -1.64 -10.32 -2.07
CA LYS A 55 -0.20 -10.59 -1.95
C LYS A 55 0.28 -10.32 -0.52
N VAL A 56 -0.12 -9.19 0.04
CA VAL A 56 0.22 -8.82 1.42
C VAL A 56 -0.38 -9.81 2.42
N ARG A 57 -1.62 -10.26 2.21
CA ARG A 57 -2.29 -11.27 3.03
C ARG A 57 -1.57 -12.62 3.02
N GLN A 58 -0.97 -13.00 1.91
CA GLN A 58 -0.28 -14.28 1.75
C GLN A 58 1.21 -14.24 2.16
N ASP A 59 1.75 -13.07 2.47
CA ASP A 59 3.17 -12.91 2.88
C ASP A 59 3.36 -13.15 4.39
N ASP A 60 3.92 -14.29 4.77
CA ASP A 60 4.16 -14.65 6.19
C ASP A 60 5.06 -13.66 6.94
N GLY A 61 5.89 -12.88 6.23
CA GLY A 61 6.71 -11.82 6.83
C GLY A 61 5.90 -10.58 7.21
N VAL A 62 4.70 -10.39 6.64
CA VAL A 62 3.84 -9.25 6.97
C VAL A 62 2.96 -9.58 8.17
N LYS A 63 3.11 -8.79 9.24
CA LYS A 63 2.38 -8.94 10.50
C LYS A 63 1.24 -7.96 10.69
N ALA A 64 1.23 -6.86 9.95
CA ALA A 64 0.16 -5.86 9.99
C ALA A 64 0.14 -5.06 8.68
N ILE A 65 -0.99 -4.40 8.40
CA ILE A 65 -1.19 -3.59 7.21
C ILE A 65 -1.65 -2.19 7.61
N VAL A 66 -0.96 -1.16 7.11
CA VAL A 66 -1.41 0.23 7.17
C VAL A 66 -1.94 0.63 5.82
N LEU A 67 -3.25 0.87 5.73
CA LEU A 67 -3.88 1.42 4.54
C LEU A 67 -3.92 2.95 4.66
N ARG A 68 -3.04 3.63 3.93
CA ARG A 68 -3.02 5.11 3.86
C ARG A 68 -3.99 5.54 2.76
N ILE A 69 -5.13 6.11 3.16
CA ILE A 69 -6.18 6.56 2.23
C ILE A 69 -6.12 8.08 2.05
N ASN A 70 -6.12 8.51 0.79
CA ASN A 70 -6.36 9.90 0.37
C ASN A 70 -7.24 9.86 -0.88
N SER A 71 -8.55 9.68 -0.67
CA SER A 71 -9.51 9.46 -1.76
C SER A 71 -10.78 10.26 -1.52
N PRO A 72 -11.36 10.90 -2.57
CA PRO A 72 -12.68 11.50 -2.50
C PRO A 72 -13.82 10.44 -2.55
N GLY A 73 -13.49 9.15 -2.66
CA GLY A 73 -14.45 8.08 -2.93
C GLY A 73 -14.54 7.74 -4.42
N GLY A 74 -15.69 7.24 -4.87
CA GLY A 74 -15.93 6.87 -6.27
C GLY A 74 -16.88 5.68 -6.40
N SER A 75 -16.48 4.69 -7.19
CA SER A 75 -17.30 3.50 -7.42
C SER A 75 -17.55 2.70 -6.14
N VAL A 76 -18.83 2.40 -5.92
CA VAL A 76 -19.32 1.58 -4.80
C VAL A 76 -18.86 0.13 -4.95
N LEU A 77 -18.90 -0.42 -6.16
CA LEU A 77 -18.54 -1.81 -6.41
C LEU A 77 -17.04 -2.05 -6.22
N ALA A 78 -16.22 -1.16 -6.80
CA ALA A 78 -14.78 -1.13 -6.57
C ALA A 78 -14.43 -1.04 -5.08
N SER A 79 -15.13 -0.18 -4.34
CA SER A 79 -14.91 -0.02 -2.89
C SER A 79 -15.27 -1.29 -2.12
N GLU A 80 -16.36 -1.97 -2.47
CA GLU A 80 -16.77 -3.24 -1.85
C GLU A 80 -15.77 -4.36 -2.13
N ASN A 81 -15.24 -4.42 -3.35
CA ASN A 81 -14.19 -5.39 -3.71
C ASN A 81 -12.93 -5.19 -2.86
N ILE A 82 -12.50 -3.94 -2.67
CA ILE A 82 -11.35 -3.60 -1.82
C ILE A 82 -11.66 -3.93 -0.36
N LEU A 83 -12.84 -3.55 0.15
CA LEU A 83 -13.25 -3.82 1.53
C LEU A 83 -13.23 -5.32 1.84
N ARG A 84 -13.76 -6.15 0.93
CA ARG A 84 -13.73 -7.60 1.07
C ARG A 84 -12.32 -8.13 1.26
N GLU A 85 -11.35 -7.69 0.45
CA GLU A 85 -9.97 -8.16 0.60
C GLU A 85 -9.30 -7.62 1.88
N VAL A 86 -9.64 -6.40 2.34
CA VAL A 86 -9.21 -5.88 3.65
C VAL A 86 -9.74 -6.74 4.80
N LEU A 87 -11.01 -7.14 4.77
CA LEU A 87 -11.59 -8.03 5.78
C LEU A 87 -10.90 -9.39 5.78
N LEU A 88 -10.61 -9.96 4.61
CA LEU A 88 -9.83 -11.19 4.50
C LEU A 88 -8.42 -11.04 5.08
N CYS A 89 -7.76 -9.88 4.94
CA CYS A 89 -6.47 -9.63 5.58
C CYS A 89 -6.59 -9.68 7.11
N LYS A 90 -7.63 -9.05 7.65
CA LYS A 90 -7.90 -9.04 9.09
C LYS A 90 -8.20 -10.44 9.62
N GLU A 91 -9.02 -11.22 8.91
CA GLU A 91 -9.32 -12.62 9.24
C GLU A 91 -8.07 -13.51 9.21
N ALA A 92 -7.12 -13.21 8.31
CA ALA A 92 -5.82 -13.88 8.26
C ALA A 92 -4.85 -13.46 9.39
N GLY A 93 -5.32 -12.70 10.38
CA GLY A 93 -4.52 -12.27 11.53
C GLY A 93 -3.56 -11.12 11.22
N LYS A 94 -3.82 -10.35 10.16
CA LYS A 94 -3.04 -9.15 9.80
C LYS A 94 -3.89 -7.91 10.12
N PRO A 95 -3.76 -7.34 11.33
CA PRO A 95 -4.50 -6.15 11.72
C PRO A 95 -4.12 -4.93 10.87
#